data_AF-A0A3D9I2Z4-F1
#
_entry.id   AF-A0A3D9I2Z4-F1
#
_cell.length_a   1.000
_cell.length_b   1.000
_cell.length_c   1.000
_cell.angle_alpha   90.00
_cell.angle_beta   90.00
_cell.angle_gamma   90.00
#
_symmetry.space_group_name_H-M   'P 1'
#
loop_
_entity.id
_entity.type
_entity.pdbx_description
1 polymer ?
#
loop_
_entity_poly.entity_id
_entity_poly.type
_entity_poly.pdbx_seq_one_letter_code
_entity_poly.pdbx_strand_id
1 'polypeptide(L)'
;MLAAPKSTAAPQPTKRITMAEPGLLDASSLRPTRQGFIRMRGKTDNGRRWYQEVDPELAITLVRERAAVVVNRNTIRRIYANKEFRLFILKRDHYICHFCGQYGDTIDHMLPRAKGGHTTPDNCVCACNECNQSKADRDLEEFIGALQ
;
A
#
# COMPACT_ATOMS: atom_id res chain seq x y z
N MET A 1 38.48 29.16 17.61
CA MET A 1 38.09 28.84 16.22
C MET A 1 36.85 27.96 16.28
N LEU A 2 35.66 28.54 16.10
CA LEU A 2 34.38 27.84 16.18
C LEU A 2 33.95 27.44 14.76
N ALA A 3 33.79 26.14 14.54
CA ALA A 3 33.33 25.58 13.26
C ALA A 3 31.85 25.92 13.01
N ALA A 4 31.55 26.40 11.81
CA ALA A 4 30.18 26.72 11.37
C ALA A 4 29.33 25.44 11.17
N PRO A 5 28.00 25.49 11.38
CA PRO A 5 27.12 24.36 11.15
C PRO A 5 26.97 24.05 9.65
N LYS A 6 27.06 22.77 9.30
CA LYS A 6 26.85 22.25 7.94
C LYS A 6 25.41 22.50 7.51
N SER A 7 25.23 23.21 6.40
CA SER A 7 23.92 23.48 5.80
C SER A 7 23.25 22.16 5.39
N THR A 8 22.07 21.89 5.93
CA THR A 8 21.20 20.82 5.46
C THR A 8 20.68 21.20 4.07
N ALA A 9 21.12 20.47 3.05
CA ALA A 9 20.61 20.65 1.69
C ALA A 9 19.10 20.36 1.68
N ALA A 10 18.32 21.30 1.15
CA ALA A 10 16.89 21.11 0.93
C ALA A 10 16.64 19.86 0.07
N PRO A 11 15.66 19.01 0.41
CA PRO A 11 15.36 17.83 -0.39
C PRO A 11 14.91 18.27 -1.80
N GLN A 12 15.61 17.77 -2.81
CA GLN A 12 15.29 18.02 -4.21
C GLN A 12 13.87 17.55 -4.55
N PRO A 13 13.14 18.23 -5.44
CA PRO A 13 11.76 17.90 -5.78
C PRO A 13 11.70 16.50 -6.40
N THR A 14 11.24 15.53 -5.61
CA THR A 14 11.04 14.17 -6.10
C THR A 14 9.98 14.18 -7.20
N LYS A 15 10.26 13.48 -8.31
CA LYS A 15 9.34 13.28 -9.43
C LYS A 15 7.93 13.02 -8.87
N ARG A 16 6.99 13.92 -9.18
CA ARG A 16 5.57 13.84 -8.82
C ARG A 16 5.11 12.41 -9.10
N ILE A 17 4.87 11.62 -8.05
CA ILE A 17 4.19 10.34 -8.20
C ILE A 17 2.75 10.73 -8.53
N THR A 18 2.46 10.89 -9.82
CA THR A 18 1.12 11.19 -10.30
C THR A 18 0.25 10.02 -9.91
N MET A 19 -0.76 10.27 -9.07
CA MET A 19 -1.88 9.36 -8.87
C MET A 19 -2.34 8.92 -10.26
N ALA A 20 -2.34 7.61 -10.53
CA ALA A 20 -2.83 7.11 -11.80
C ALA A 20 -4.29 7.56 -11.97
N GLU A 21 -4.61 8.22 -13.09
CA GLU A 21 -5.99 8.64 -13.34
C GLU A 21 -6.92 7.42 -13.27
N PRO A 22 -8.07 7.53 -12.58
CA PRO A 22 -9.02 6.42 -12.51
C PRO A 22 -9.48 6.09 -13.92
N GLY A 23 -9.29 4.83 -14.33
CA GLY A 23 -9.80 4.35 -15.60
C GLY A 23 -11.33 4.50 -15.67
N LEU A 24 -11.87 4.58 -16.89
CA LEU A 24 -13.32 4.70 -17.17
C LEU A 24 -14.18 3.57 -16.56
N LEU A 25 -13.53 2.49 -16.08
CA LEU A 25 -14.15 1.34 -15.45
C LEU A 25 -13.81 1.31 -13.96
N ASP A 26 -14.85 1.16 -13.13
CA ASP A 26 -14.74 1.02 -11.67
C ASP A 26 -14.99 -0.43 -11.21
N ALA A 27 -14.93 -0.66 -9.90
CA ALA A 27 -15.17 -1.99 -9.33
C ALA A 27 -16.55 -2.58 -9.69
N SER A 28 -17.57 -1.74 -9.94
CA SER A 28 -18.92 -2.20 -10.28
C SER A 28 -19.01 -2.83 -11.67
N SER A 29 -18.04 -2.54 -12.54
CA SER A 29 -17.94 -3.10 -13.88
C SER A 29 -17.37 -4.53 -13.94
N LEU A 30 -16.82 -5.02 -12.82
CA LEU A 30 -16.20 -6.34 -12.76
C LEU A 30 -17.24 -7.46 -12.87
N ARG A 31 -16.91 -8.47 -13.66
CA ARG A 31 -17.68 -9.68 -13.92
C ARG A 31 -16.72 -10.86 -13.91
N PRO A 32 -16.95 -11.88 -13.06
CA PRO A 32 -16.13 -13.08 -13.03
C PRO A 32 -16.10 -13.78 -14.39
N THR A 33 -15.04 -14.55 -14.64
CA THR A 33 -14.99 -15.45 -15.80
C THR A 33 -16.04 -16.57 -15.64
N ARG A 34 -16.22 -17.39 -16.68
CA ARG A 34 -17.07 -18.60 -16.61
C ARG A 34 -16.65 -19.57 -15.49
N GLN A 35 -15.39 -19.49 -15.06
CA GLN A 35 -14.81 -20.32 -13.99
C GLN A 35 -14.89 -19.65 -12.61
N GLY A 36 -15.49 -18.46 -12.50
CA GLY A 36 -15.77 -17.80 -11.22
C GLY A 36 -14.69 -16.86 -10.69
N PHE A 37 -13.59 -16.63 -11.40
CA PHE A 37 -12.49 -15.77 -10.93
C PHE A 37 -12.35 -14.46 -11.72
N ILE A 38 -11.55 -13.53 -11.19
CA ILE A 38 -11.03 -12.36 -11.90
C ILE A 38 -9.54 -12.56 -12.17
N ARG A 39 -9.09 -12.17 -13.37
CA ARG A 39 -7.66 -12.18 -13.69
C ARG A 39 -7.00 -10.94 -13.10
N MET A 40 -5.93 -11.13 -12.36
CA MET A 40 -5.07 -10.06 -11.89
C MET A 40 -3.72 -10.14 -12.59
N ARG A 41 -3.18 -8.98 -12.99
CA ARG A 41 -1.82 -8.87 -13.50
C ARG A 41 -1.04 -7.77 -12.80
N GLY A 42 0.28 -7.85 -12.85
CA GLY A 42 1.14 -6.81 -12.31
C GLY A 42 2.56 -6.91 -12.83
N LYS A 43 3.45 -6.19 -12.14
CA LYS A 43 4.89 -6.26 -12.34
C LYS A 43 5.58 -6.57 -11.02
N THR A 44 6.67 -7.31 -11.08
CA THR A 44 7.64 -7.44 -9.99
C THR A 44 8.52 -6.20 -9.93
N ASP A 45 9.34 -6.08 -8.89
CA ASP A 45 10.27 -4.96 -8.72
C ASP A 45 11.34 -4.85 -9.82
N ASN A 46 11.67 -5.97 -10.50
CA ASN A 46 12.56 -5.98 -11.66
C ASN A 46 11.80 -5.82 -13.00
N GLY A 47 10.52 -5.45 -12.96
CA GLY A 47 9.70 -5.16 -14.13
C GLY A 47 9.13 -6.39 -14.85
N ARG A 48 9.42 -7.62 -14.40
CA ARG A 48 8.82 -8.84 -14.98
C ARG A 48 7.32 -8.86 -14.73
N ARG A 49 6.57 -9.21 -15.77
CA ARG A 49 5.11 -9.31 -15.69
C ARG A 49 4.71 -10.61 -15.02
N TRP A 50 3.64 -10.57 -14.24
CA TRP A 50 3.02 -11.74 -13.63
C TRP A 50 1.50 -11.70 -13.79
N TYR A 51 0.88 -12.86 -13.63
CA TYR A 51 -0.56 -13.09 -13.71
C TYR A 51 -0.99 -14.00 -12.55
N GLN A 52 -2.20 -13.77 -12.06
CA GLN A 52 -2.81 -14.57 -10.99
C GLN A 52 -4.34 -14.58 -11.18
N GLU A 53 -4.99 -15.67 -10.79
CA GLU A 53 -6.44 -15.75 -10.66
C GLU A 53 -6.81 -15.41 -9.22
N VAL A 54 -7.75 -14.50 -9.04
CA VAL A 54 -8.21 -14.04 -7.72
C VAL A 54 -9.72 -14.15 -7.60
N ASP A 55 -10.18 -14.31 -6.38
CA ASP A 55 -11.59 -14.23 -6.05
C ASP A 55 -12.18 -12.85 -6.46
N PRO A 56 -13.42 -12.79 -6.97
CA PRO A 56 -14.06 -11.53 -7.34
C PRO A 56 -14.17 -10.51 -6.20
N GLU A 57 -14.38 -10.95 -4.97
CA GLU A 57 -14.47 -10.08 -3.79
C GLU A 57 -13.12 -9.40 -3.53
N LEU A 58 -12.03 -10.17 -3.55
CA LEU A 58 -10.68 -9.61 -3.45
C LEU A 58 -10.43 -8.59 -4.57
N ALA A 59 -10.80 -8.90 -5.81
CA ALA A 59 -10.61 -7.98 -6.93
C ALA A 59 -11.37 -6.66 -6.74
N ILE A 60 -12.60 -6.71 -6.24
CA ILE A 60 -13.41 -5.53 -5.91
C ILE A 60 -12.72 -4.70 -4.84
N THR A 61 -12.26 -5.33 -3.75
CA THR A 61 -11.57 -4.64 -2.64
C THR A 61 -10.30 -3.96 -3.13
N LEU A 62 -9.47 -4.65 -3.90
CA LEU A 62 -8.24 -4.07 -4.45
C LEU A 62 -8.49 -2.86 -5.36
N VAL A 63 -9.60 -2.83 -6.10
CA VAL A 63 -9.96 -1.67 -6.93
C VAL A 63 -10.52 -0.53 -6.09
N ARG A 64 -11.46 -0.81 -5.17
CA ARG A 64 -12.07 0.20 -4.29
C ARG A 64 -11.03 0.92 -3.45
N GLU A 65 -10.10 0.17 -2.89
CA GLU A 65 -9.02 0.69 -2.05
C GLU A 65 -7.82 1.18 -2.86
N ARG A 66 -7.97 1.40 -4.18
CA ARG A 66 -6.97 2.03 -5.06
C ARG A 66 -5.63 1.27 -5.14
N ALA A 67 -5.66 -0.05 -4.96
CA ALA A 67 -4.50 -0.92 -5.09
C ALA A 67 -4.35 -1.50 -6.52
N ALA A 68 -5.45 -1.53 -7.27
CA ALA A 68 -5.53 -2.00 -8.64
C ALA A 68 -6.48 -1.12 -9.48
N VAL A 69 -6.30 -1.15 -10.80
CA VAL A 69 -7.22 -0.55 -11.77
C VAL A 69 -7.89 -1.64 -12.61
N VAL A 70 -9.13 -1.38 -13.03
CA VAL A 70 -9.82 -2.26 -13.98
C VAL A 70 -9.22 -2.09 -15.37
N VAL A 71 -8.86 -3.21 -15.99
CA VAL A 71 -8.37 -3.25 -17.38
C VAL A 71 -9.51 -3.57 -18.34
N ASN A 72 -10.34 -4.55 -17.95
CA ASN A 72 -11.56 -4.93 -18.64
C ASN A 72 -12.49 -5.64 -17.63
N ARG A 73 -13.67 -6.06 -18.07
CA ARG A 73 -14.70 -6.64 -17.19
C ARG A 73 -14.21 -7.80 -16.32
N ASN A 74 -13.22 -8.58 -16.72
CA ASN A 74 -12.73 -9.73 -15.93
C ASN A 74 -11.23 -9.66 -15.60
N THR A 75 -10.62 -8.48 -15.75
CA THR A 75 -9.17 -8.31 -15.53
C THR A 75 -8.89 -7.01 -14.79
N ILE A 76 -8.15 -7.11 -13.69
CA ILE A 76 -7.57 -5.98 -12.96
C ILE A 76 -6.04 -5.97 -13.10
N ARG A 77 -5.44 -4.81 -12.86
CA ARG A 77 -3.98 -4.64 -12.83
C ARG A 77 -3.55 -3.92 -11.57
N ARG A 78 -2.60 -4.51 -10.82
CA ARG A 78 -1.94 -3.83 -9.69
C ARG A 78 -1.26 -2.55 -10.19
N ILE A 79 -1.47 -1.46 -9.45
CA ILE A 79 -0.92 -0.15 -9.81
C ILE A 79 0.59 -0.12 -9.54
N TYR A 80 1.01 -0.72 -8.42
CA TYR A 80 2.37 -0.66 -7.91
C TYR A 80 3.04 -2.04 -7.87
N ALA A 81 4.34 -2.09 -8.15
CA ALA A 81 5.21 -3.16 -7.68
C ALA A 81 5.41 -3.07 -6.15
N ASN A 82 6.04 -4.07 -5.52
CA ASN A 82 6.16 -4.14 -4.06
C ASN A 82 6.98 -2.96 -3.49
N LYS A 83 8.15 -2.68 -4.07
CA LYS A 83 9.00 -1.55 -3.65
C LYS A 83 8.32 -0.21 -3.91
N GLU A 84 7.66 -0.07 -5.05
CA GLU A 84 6.92 1.14 -5.40
C GLU A 84 5.78 1.39 -4.42
N PHE A 85 5.05 0.35 -4.04
CA PHE A 85 3.95 0.43 -3.08
C PHE A 85 4.44 0.89 -1.70
N ARG A 86 5.53 0.27 -1.20
CA ARG A 86 6.13 0.69 0.07
C ARG A 86 6.54 2.16 0.03
N LEU A 87 7.26 2.57 -1.02
CA LEU A 87 7.68 3.97 -1.18
C LEU A 87 6.49 4.93 -1.29
N PHE A 88 5.41 4.51 -1.94
CA PHE A 88 4.18 5.29 -2.02
C PHE A 88 3.58 5.55 -0.64
N ILE A 89 3.42 4.52 0.21
CA ILE A 89 2.88 4.67 1.57
C ILE A 89 3.79 5.56 2.43
N LEU A 90 5.10 5.29 2.44
CA LEU A 90 6.06 6.08 3.23
C LEU A 90 6.03 7.56 2.86
N LYS A 91 5.96 7.87 1.56
CA LYS A 91 5.89 9.26 1.09
C LYS A 91 4.54 9.91 1.39
N ARG A 92 3.43 9.17 1.23
CA ARG A 92 2.07 9.65 1.55
C ARG A 92 1.98 10.06 3.02
N ASP A 93 2.60 9.27 3.90
CA ASP A 93 2.55 9.45 5.35
C ASP A 93 3.73 10.28 5.89
N HIS A 94 4.49 10.93 5.00
CA HIS A 94 5.63 11.78 5.38
C HIS A 94 6.70 11.10 6.24
N TYR A 95 6.86 9.77 6.12
CA TYR A 95 7.74 8.97 6.98
C TYR A 95 7.44 9.13 8.48
N ILE A 96 6.18 9.39 8.83
CA ILE A 96 5.71 9.50 10.21
C ILE A 96 4.98 8.21 10.57
N CYS A 97 5.45 7.54 11.62
CA CYS A 97 4.82 6.35 12.17
C CYS A 97 3.39 6.69 12.63
N HIS A 98 2.42 5.94 12.09
CA HIS A 98 1.02 6.12 12.42
C HIS A 98 0.71 5.90 13.91
N PHE A 99 1.49 5.03 14.58
CA PHE A 99 1.21 4.61 15.95
C PHE A 99 1.83 5.54 17.00
N CYS A 100 3.09 5.95 16.84
CA CYS A 100 3.82 6.73 17.85
C CYS A 100 4.21 8.15 17.40
N GLY A 101 3.97 8.52 16.14
CA GLY A 101 4.32 9.82 15.58
C GLY A 101 5.83 10.05 15.34
N GLN A 102 6.69 9.08 15.67
CA GLN A 102 8.13 9.16 15.39
C GLN A 102 8.45 8.82 13.92
N TYR A 103 9.71 8.96 13.52
CA TYR A 103 10.16 8.56 12.18
C TYR A 103 9.86 7.07 11.92
N GLY A 104 9.24 6.79 10.77
CA GLY A 104 8.92 5.45 10.29
C GLY A 104 9.53 5.20 8.91
N ASP A 105 10.14 4.04 8.73
CA ASP A 105 10.71 3.60 7.46
C ASP A 105 10.12 2.26 6.99
N THR A 106 9.19 1.67 7.74
CA THR A 106 8.43 0.47 7.37
C THR A 106 6.98 0.79 7.05
N ILE A 107 6.27 -0.22 6.53
CA ILE A 107 4.82 -0.17 6.38
C ILE A 107 4.22 -1.30 7.21
N ASP A 108 3.03 -1.07 7.73
CA ASP A 108 2.25 -2.04 8.48
C ASP A 108 0.79 -2.02 8.02
N HIS A 109 0.05 -3.09 8.31
CA HIS A 109 -1.36 -3.23 8.02
C HIS A 109 -2.20 -2.85 9.24
N MET A 110 -3.18 -1.97 9.05
CA MET A 110 -4.15 -1.59 10.08
C MET A 110 -4.97 -2.81 10.49
N LEU A 111 -5.65 -3.47 9.54
CA LEU A 111 -6.18 -4.82 9.69
C LEU A 111 -5.07 -5.84 9.35
N PRO A 112 -4.63 -6.70 10.28
CA PRO A 112 -3.59 -7.69 10.01
C PRO A 112 -3.94 -8.63 8.85
N ARG A 113 -2.92 -9.08 8.11
CA ARG A 113 -3.12 -10.04 6.99
C ARG A 113 -3.77 -11.35 7.44
N ALA A 114 -3.44 -11.85 8.63
CA ALA A 114 -4.03 -13.06 9.20
C ALA A 114 -5.55 -12.92 9.44
N LYS A 115 -6.06 -11.68 9.54
CA LYS A 115 -7.47 -11.34 9.74
C LYS A 115 -8.15 -10.83 8.47
N GLY A 116 -7.55 -11.08 7.30
CA GLY A 116 -8.11 -10.70 6.00
C GLY A 116 -7.65 -9.33 5.49
N GLY A 117 -6.77 -8.63 6.19
CA GLY A 117 -6.21 -7.36 5.73
C GLY A 117 -5.42 -7.48 4.43
N HIS A 118 -5.75 -6.65 3.44
CA HIS A 118 -5.07 -6.66 2.15
C HIS A 118 -4.00 -5.57 2.06
N THR A 119 -3.01 -5.77 1.18
CA THR A 119 -1.98 -4.75 0.91
C THR A 119 -2.54 -3.72 -0.07
N THR A 120 -3.18 -2.71 0.49
CA THR A 120 -3.85 -1.61 -0.22
C THR A 120 -3.48 -0.27 0.40
N PRO A 121 -3.55 0.84 -0.36
CA PRO A 121 -3.43 2.17 0.20
C PRO A 121 -4.28 2.39 1.45
N ASP A 122 -5.53 1.94 1.48
CA ASP A 122 -6.43 2.24 2.57
C ASP A 122 -6.13 1.41 3.85
N ASN A 123 -5.52 0.23 3.72
CA ASN A 123 -5.17 -0.63 4.86
C ASN A 123 -3.69 -0.57 5.29
N CYS A 124 -2.80 0.03 4.51
CA CYS A 124 -1.38 0.14 4.85
C CYS A 124 -1.01 1.55 5.32
N VAL A 125 -0.20 1.64 6.38
CA VAL A 125 0.31 2.89 6.96
C VAL A 125 1.83 2.84 7.14
N CYS A 126 2.47 4.00 7.24
CA CYS A 126 3.86 4.09 7.68
C CYS A 126 3.98 3.71 9.17
N ALA A 127 5.00 2.94 9.50
CA ALA A 127 5.33 2.53 10.85
C ALA A 127 6.85 2.59 11.10
N CYS A 128 7.26 2.75 12.36
CA CYS A 128 8.64 2.48 12.76
C CYS A 128 8.84 1.00 13.05
N ASN A 129 10.09 0.53 13.02
CA ASN A 129 10.42 -0.87 13.28
C ASN A 129 9.92 -1.35 14.65
N GLU A 130 10.01 -0.52 15.69
CA GLU A 130 9.60 -0.87 17.05
C GLU A 130 8.09 -1.09 17.14
N CYS A 131 7.27 -0.16 16.64
CA CYS A 131 5.82 -0.31 16.65
C CYS A 131 5.36 -1.47 15.75
N ASN A 132 5.95 -1.62 14.57
CA ASN A 132 5.63 -2.70 13.64
C ASN A 132 5.92 -4.08 14.24
N GLN A 133 7.07 -4.25 14.90
CA GLN A 133 7.40 -5.49 15.63
C GLN A 133 6.51 -5.70 16.84
N SER A 134 6.21 -4.62 17.58
CA SER A 134 5.36 -4.71 18.76
C SER A 134 3.94 -5.11 18.38
N LYS A 135 3.36 -4.54 17.33
CA LYS A 135 2.01 -4.86 16.89
C LYS A 135 1.90 -6.32 16.47
N ALA A 136 2.82 -6.85 15.67
CA ALA A 136 2.80 -8.22 15.16
C ALA A 136 1.37 -8.64 14.74
N ASP A 137 0.84 -9.75 15.27
CA ASP A 137 -0.52 -10.26 14.99
C ASP A 137 -1.61 -9.73 15.95
N ARG A 138 -1.28 -8.77 16.84
CA ARG A 138 -2.23 -8.21 17.82
C ARG A 138 -3.32 -7.39 17.15
N ASP A 139 -4.49 -7.33 17.80
CA ASP A 139 -5.57 -6.43 17.37
C ASP A 139 -5.16 -4.97 17.49
N LEU A 140 -5.61 -4.16 16.53
CA LEU A 140 -5.26 -2.75 16.47
C LEU A 140 -5.82 -1.97 17.66
N GLU A 141 -7.07 -2.22 18.06
CA GLU A 141 -7.65 -1.56 19.24
C GLU A 141 -6.90 -1.93 20.52
N GLU A 142 -6.52 -3.19 20.68
CA GLU A 142 -5.73 -3.66 21.82
C GLU A 142 -4.34 -3.00 21.85
N PHE A 143 -3.69 -2.88 20.69
CA PHE A 143 -2.37 -2.27 20.59
C PHE A 143 -2.40 -0.76 20.87
N ILE A 144 -3.35 -0.03 20.29
CA ILE A 144 -3.48 1.43 20.52
C ILE A 144 -3.84 1.72 21.97
N GLY A 145 -4.72 0.93 22.59
CA GLY A 145 -5.08 1.09 24.00
C GLY A 145 -3.92 0.87 24.97
N ALA A 146 -2.92 0.07 24.59
CA ALA A 146 -1.73 -0.20 25.40
C ALA A 146 -0.59 0.82 25.22
N LEU A 147 -0.73 1.81 24.31
CA LEU A 147 0.25 2.87 24.08
C LEU A 147 0.01 4.12 24.96
N GLN A 148 -0.89 4.03 25.95
CA GLN A 148 -1.21 5.08 26.92
C GLN A 148 -0.47 4.90 28.24
#